data_AF-A0A1V9VA50-F1
#
_entry.id   AF-A0A1V9VA50-F1
#
_cell.length_a   1.000
_cell.length_b   1.000
_cell.length_c   1.000
_cell.angle_alpha   90.00
_cell.angle_beta   90.00
_cell.angle_gamma   90.00
#
_symmetry.space_group_name_H-M   'P 1'
#
loop_
_entity.id
_entity.type
_entity.pdbx_description
1 polymer ?
#
loop_
_entity_poly.entity_id
_entity_poly.type
_entity_poly.pdbx_seq_one_letter_code
_entity_poly.pdbx_strand_id
1 'polypeptide(L)'
;MLSISDIENWLRDYGISNYHISEDFYVSVQGNVNLSEKLKGQKLPIKFDRIDGYFDISNNELPSLEGCPKIVMKDFNCSYNKLTSLFDCPVEVGDFDCSHNNLKNLSYGPKEVKGFYDCSFNELISIKASPRTVKGHFKCNNNRLTTLEGGPKSIDTYFDCSNNIIERLIGGPISVKEDYLCHTNRLTDLDGVADEIGGDLVTDIKLNITSKFEEDGQFYRYKGSEAVSHIYRPVVALTNNEDIQAWLDKFDIKGTTI
;
A
#
# COMPACT_ATOMS: atom_id res chain seq x y z
N MET A 1 23.65 24.07 -17.30
CA MET A 1 24.15 22.72 -16.97
C MET A 1 24.96 22.90 -15.70
N LEU A 2 24.64 22.16 -14.62
CA LEU A 2 25.38 22.26 -13.36
C LEU A 2 26.81 21.76 -13.56
N SER A 3 27.80 22.46 -12.99
CA SER A 3 29.17 21.97 -12.93
C SER A 3 29.34 20.95 -11.80
N ILE A 4 30.43 20.18 -11.81
CA ILE A 4 30.78 19.30 -10.69
C ILE A 4 30.85 20.10 -9.39
N SER A 5 31.47 21.27 -9.41
CA SER A 5 31.58 22.15 -8.25
C SER A 5 30.22 22.59 -7.71
N ASP A 6 29.23 22.83 -8.58
CA ASP A 6 27.87 23.19 -8.14
C ASP A 6 27.18 22.01 -7.45
N ILE A 7 27.36 20.80 -7.98
CA ILE A 7 26.82 19.57 -7.37
C ILE A 7 27.47 19.33 -6.00
N GLU A 8 28.80 19.43 -5.91
CA GLU A 8 29.53 19.24 -4.64
C GLU A 8 29.15 20.26 -3.58
N ASN A 9 28.96 21.53 -3.97
CA ASN A 9 28.50 22.58 -3.07
C ASN A 9 27.08 22.28 -2.55
N TRP A 10 26.16 21.91 -3.45
CA TRP A 10 24.80 21.54 -3.05
C TRP A 10 24.79 20.34 -2.10
N LEU A 11 25.54 19.28 -2.41
CA LEU A 11 25.65 18.10 -1.53
C LEU A 11 26.17 18.49 -0.15
N ARG A 12 27.17 19.37 -0.08
CA ARG A 12 27.74 19.88 1.18
C ARG A 12 26.72 20.68 1.99
N ASP A 13 25.96 21.56 1.34
CA ASP A 13 24.94 22.40 2.00
C ASP A 13 23.85 21.55 2.67
N TYR A 14 23.55 20.37 2.11
CA TYR A 14 22.59 19.42 2.68
C TYR A 14 23.24 18.34 3.56
N GLY A 15 24.55 18.41 3.82
CA GLY A 15 25.28 17.47 4.67
C GLY A 15 25.42 16.08 4.08
N ILE A 16 25.30 15.93 2.76
CA ILE A 16 25.45 14.66 2.05
C ILE A 16 26.94 14.43 1.81
N SER A 17 27.45 13.31 2.30
CA SER A 17 28.85 12.91 2.20
C SER A 17 28.96 11.47 1.69
N ASN A 18 30.18 11.00 1.46
CA ASN A 18 30.46 9.66 0.95
C ASN A 18 29.74 9.35 -0.38
N TYR A 19 29.99 10.21 -1.38
CA TYR A 19 29.35 10.13 -2.69
C TYR A 19 30.36 9.98 -3.83
N HIS A 20 29.87 9.49 -4.96
CA HIS A 20 30.56 9.46 -6.24
C HIS A 20 29.71 10.19 -7.29
N ILE A 21 30.34 11.07 -8.07
CA ILE A 21 29.72 11.77 -9.20
C ILE A 21 30.27 11.13 -10.47
N SER A 22 29.38 10.59 -11.31
CA SER A 22 29.73 10.00 -12.61
C SER A 22 30.05 11.07 -13.66
N GLU A 23 30.62 10.65 -14.80
CA GLU A 23 30.87 11.52 -15.96
C GLU A 23 29.58 12.17 -16.51
N ASP A 24 28.44 11.48 -16.36
CA ASP A 24 27.11 11.97 -16.74
C ASP A 24 26.42 12.79 -15.63
N PHE A 25 27.17 13.20 -14.60
CA PHE A 25 26.72 14.03 -13.47
C PHE A 25 25.68 13.37 -12.55
N TYR A 26 25.50 12.06 -12.62
CA TYR A 26 24.69 11.34 -11.63
C TYR A 26 25.45 11.13 -10.33
N VAL A 27 24.75 11.26 -9.21
CA VAL A 27 25.29 11.12 -7.86
C VAL A 27 24.87 9.79 -7.25
N SER A 28 25.85 8.99 -6.83
CA SER A 28 25.65 7.81 -6.00
C SER A 28 26.12 8.08 -4.57
N VAL A 29 25.34 7.69 -3.56
CA VAL A 29 25.66 7.95 -2.13
C VAL A 29 25.77 6.63 -1.37
N GLN A 30 26.92 6.40 -0.76
CA GLN A 30 27.19 5.28 0.14
C GLN A 30 26.77 5.65 1.57
N GLY A 31 25.47 5.85 1.77
CA GLY A 31 24.92 6.33 3.03
C GLY A 31 23.46 6.77 2.88
N ASN A 32 22.96 7.41 3.93
CA ASN A 32 21.61 7.95 3.93
C ASN A 32 21.58 9.35 3.34
N VAL A 33 20.47 9.70 2.69
CA VAL A 33 20.17 11.06 2.25
C VAL A 33 18.85 11.48 2.89
N ASN A 34 18.92 12.48 3.75
CA ASN A 34 17.76 13.08 4.39
C ASN A 34 17.59 14.53 3.90
N LEU A 35 16.56 14.73 3.07
CA LEU A 35 16.12 16.00 2.52
C LEU A 35 14.70 16.35 2.99
N SER A 36 14.16 15.68 3.99
CA SER A 36 12.82 15.96 4.54
C SER A 36 12.72 17.42 4.99
N GLU A 37 11.70 18.15 4.52
CA GLU A 37 11.47 19.59 4.80
C GLU A 37 12.55 20.55 4.27
N LYS A 38 13.54 20.05 3.52
CA LYS A 38 14.73 20.83 3.13
C LYS A 38 14.65 21.47 1.73
N LEU A 39 13.70 21.06 0.90
CA LEU A 39 13.56 21.46 -0.52
C LEU A 39 12.48 22.52 -0.76
N LYS A 40 11.49 22.66 0.14
CA LYS A 40 10.50 23.76 0.13
C LYS A 40 9.82 23.99 -1.26
N GLY A 41 9.39 22.92 -1.91
CA GLY A 41 8.70 22.91 -3.20
C GLY A 41 9.64 22.87 -4.41
N GLN A 42 10.95 23.06 -4.21
CA GLN A 42 11.93 23.03 -5.28
C GLN A 42 12.25 21.60 -5.67
N LYS A 43 12.28 21.33 -6.98
CA LYS A 43 12.77 20.04 -7.50
C LYS A 43 14.23 19.82 -7.09
N LEU A 44 14.64 18.56 -7.06
CA LEU A 44 16.05 18.22 -6.90
C LEU A 44 16.85 18.86 -8.04
N PRO A 45 17.84 19.73 -7.76
CA PRO A 45 18.63 20.35 -8.81
C PRO A 45 19.64 19.34 -9.41
N ILE A 46 19.97 18.28 -8.67
CA ILE A 46 20.89 17.22 -9.08
C ILE A 46 20.14 15.91 -9.34
N LYS A 47 20.78 15.00 -10.08
CA LYS A 47 20.24 13.67 -10.36
C LYS A 47 20.97 12.62 -9.55
N PHE A 48 20.24 11.87 -8.74
CA PHE A 48 20.77 10.70 -8.06
C PHE A 48 20.66 9.47 -8.96
N ASP A 49 21.58 8.51 -8.80
CA ASP A 49 21.50 7.19 -9.45
C ASP A 49 21.22 6.10 -8.42
N ARG A 50 22.04 6.01 -7.37
CA ARG A 50 21.95 4.97 -6.35
C ARG A 50 22.19 5.50 -4.94
N ILE A 51 21.40 5.00 -3.98
CA ILE A 51 21.54 5.28 -2.54
C ILE A 51 21.64 3.97 -1.77
N ASP A 52 22.72 3.76 -1.02
CA ASP A 52 22.91 2.53 -0.22
C ASP A 52 22.18 2.57 1.14
N GLY A 53 21.82 3.77 1.59
CA GLY A 53 21.01 4.00 2.79
C GLY A 53 19.53 4.22 2.48
N TYR A 54 18.87 4.97 3.35
CA TYR A 54 17.53 5.50 3.08
C TYR A 54 17.60 6.79 2.25
N PHE A 55 16.56 7.07 1.49
CA PHE A 55 16.38 8.32 0.75
C PHE A 55 15.05 8.95 1.18
N ASP A 56 15.12 10.07 1.91
CA ASP A 56 13.94 10.76 2.46
C ASP A 56 13.83 12.15 1.85
N ILE A 57 12.76 12.38 1.10
CA ILE A 57 12.39 13.66 0.47
C ILE A 57 10.98 14.10 0.91
N SER A 58 10.51 13.61 2.06
CA SER A 58 9.17 13.91 2.56
C SER A 58 8.99 15.39 2.93
N ASN A 59 7.72 15.82 3.05
CA ASN A 59 7.37 17.16 3.56
C ASN A 59 7.97 18.33 2.75
N ASN A 60 8.01 18.20 1.43
CA ASN A 60 8.68 19.17 0.57
C ASN A 60 7.79 19.82 -0.47
N GLU A 61 6.47 19.56 -0.47
CA GLU A 61 5.56 20.08 -1.50
C GLU A 61 6.00 19.77 -2.95
N LEU A 62 6.77 18.71 -3.17
CA LEU A 62 7.35 18.39 -4.48
C LEU A 62 6.26 18.07 -5.50
N PRO A 63 6.34 18.62 -6.73
CA PRO A 63 5.39 18.30 -7.79
C PRO A 63 5.75 17.01 -8.55
N SER A 64 6.99 16.53 -8.44
CA SER A 64 7.50 15.36 -9.16
C SER A 64 8.72 14.75 -8.45
N LEU A 65 9.03 13.48 -8.76
CA LEU A 65 10.23 12.78 -8.29
C LEU A 65 11.45 12.96 -9.22
N GLU A 66 11.41 13.93 -10.14
CA GLU A 66 12.53 14.21 -11.04
C GLU A 66 13.86 14.36 -10.27
N GLY A 67 14.86 13.57 -10.67
CA GLY A 67 16.18 13.55 -10.03
C GLY A 67 16.33 12.54 -8.88
N CYS A 68 15.27 11.81 -8.52
CA CYS A 68 15.36 10.70 -7.57
C CYS A 68 16.25 9.55 -8.10
N PRO A 69 16.84 8.75 -7.19
CA PRO A 69 17.65 7.61 -7.56
C PRO A 69 16.81 6.52 -8.23
N LYS A 70 17.46 5.67 -9.03
CA LYS A 70 16.83 4.47 -9.59
C LYS A 70 16.77 3.33 -8.57
N ILE A 71 17.71 3.29 -7.62
CA ILE A 71 17.84 2.24 -6.61
C ILE A 71 18.06 2.87 -5.23
N VAL A 72 17.28 2.42 -4.24
CA VAL A 72 17.47 2.74 -2.82
C VAL A 72 17.55 1.41 -2.07
N MET A 73 18.69 1.10 -1.45
CA MET A 73 18.86 -0.22 -0.81
C MET A 73 18.07 -0.39 0.48
N LYS A 74 17.67 0.72 1.11
CA LYS A 74 16.77 0.77 2.28
C LYS A 74 15.51 1.56 1.91
N ASP A 75 15.08 2.45 2.77
CA ASP A 75 13.73 3.01 2.70
C ASP A 75 13.69 4.22 1.78
N PHE A 76 12.64 4.31 0.96
CA PHE A 76 12.33 5.49 0.18
C PHE A 76 11.06 6.15 0.70
N ASN A 77 11.23 7.35 1.25
CA ASN A 77 10.12 8.16 1.75
C ASN A 77 9.93 9.40 0.87
N CYS A 78 8.78 9.47 0.19
CA CYS A 78 8.33 10.63 -0.56
C CYS A 78 6.96 11.15 -0.11
N SER A 79 6.56 10.86 1.13
CA SER A 79 5.29 11.29 1.68
C SER A 79 5.18 12.80 1.90
N TYR A 80 3.96 13.30 2.08
CA TYR A 80 3.69 14.72 2.32
C TYR A 80 4.27 15.64 1.23
N ASN A 81 3.96 15.32 -0.02
CA ASN A 81 4.33 16.12 -1.18
C ASN A 81 3.06 16.46 -1.99
N LYS A 82 3.24 16.97 -3.22
CA LYS A 82 2.13 17.30 -4.14
C LYS A 82 2.20 16.41 -5.40
N LEU A 83 2.66 15.17 -5.24
CA LEU A 83 2.89 14.25 -6.35
C LEU A 83 1.57 13.82 -6.95
N THR A 84 1.47 13.89 -8.27
CA THR A 84 0.32 13.38 -9.05
C THR A 84 0.65 12.10 -9.83
N SER A 85 1.93 11.72 -9.85
CA SER A 85 2.48 10.54 -10.50
C SER A 85 3.75 10.10 -9.77
N LEU A 86 4.06 8.80 -9.82
CA LEU A 86 5.32 8.22 -9.34
C LEU A 86 6.37 8.12 -10.47
N PHE A 87 6.24 8.90 -11.54
CA PHE A 87 7.27 8.96 -12.57
C PHE A 87 8.61 9.39 -11.95
N ASP A 88 9.71 8.72 -12.33
CA ASP A 88 11.06 8.81 -11.73
C ASP A 88 11.19 8.24 -10.29
N CYS A 89 10.23 7.43 -9.83
CA CYS A 89 10.38 6.66 -8.59
C CYS A 89 11.45 5.55 -8.74
N PRO A 90 12.18 5.20 -7.67
CA PRO A 90 13.08 4.04 -7.67
C PRO A 90 12.35 2.74 -8.01
N VAL A 91 13.04 1.82 -8.69
CA VAL A 91 12.45 0.54 -9.13
C VAL A 91 12.49 -0.51 -8.02
N GLU A 92 13.51 -0.46 -7.16
CA GLU A 92 13.74 -1.36 -6.02
C GLU A 92 13.98 -0.52 -4.76
N VAL A 93 13.23 -0.85 -3.70
CA VAL A 93 13.32 -0.20 -2.38
C VAL A 93 13.13 -1.21 -1.24
N GLY A 94 13.62 -0.86 -0.06
CA GLY A 94 13.34 -1.54 1.21
C GLY A 94 11.88 -1.34 1.61
N ASP A 95 11.62 -0.26 2.34
CA ASP A 95 10.28 0.26 2.58
C ASP A 95 9.92 1.38 1.61
N PHE A 96 8.63 1.51 1.29
CA PHE A 96 8.12 2.56 0.41
C PHE A 96 6.97 3.33 1.06
N ASP A 97 7.16 4.64 1.24
CA ASP A 97 6.11 5.55 1.69
C ASP A 97 5.87 6.66 0.66
N CYS A 98 4.70 6.62 0.02
CA CYS A 98 4.19 7.68 -0.85
C CYS A 98 2.87 8.29 -0.33
N SER A 99 2.60 8.16 0.97
CA SER A 99 1.39 8.66 1.60
C SER A 99 1.27 10.19 1.51
N HIS A 100 0.07 10.73 1.72
CA HIS A 100 -0.17 12.18 1.74
C HIS A 100 0.32 12.89 0.47
N ASN A 101 -0.20 12.45 -0.67
CA ASN A 101 0.06 13.02 -1.99
C ASN A 101 -1.27 13.14 -2.77
N ASN A 102 -1.20 13.47 -4.06
CA ASN A 102 -2.35 13.61 -4.96
C ASN A 102 -2.37 12.50 -6.03
N LEU A 103 -1.87 11.31 -5.70
CA LEU A 103 -1.75 10.19 -6.63
C LEU A 103 -3.13 9.64 -6.98
N LYS A 104 -3.37 9.40 -8.28
CA LYS A 104 -4.61 8.78 -8.79
C LYS A 104 -4.44 7.31 -9.15
N ASN A 105 -3.20 6.86 -9.31
CA ASN A 105 -2.81 5.48 -9.56
C ASN A 105 -1.35 5.27 -9.09
N LEU A 106 -0.94 4.00 -8.99
CA LEU A 106 0.40 3.60 -8.55
C LEU A 106 1.33 3.23 -9.73
N SER A 107 0.99 3.64 -10.96
CA SER A 107 1.89 3.41 -12.10
C SER A 107 3.24 4.08 -11.85
N TYR A 108 4.31 3.46 -12.34
CA TYR A 108 5.70 3.88 -12.10
C TYR A 108 6.19 3.72 -10.66
N GLY A 109 5.38 3.21 -9.73
CA GLY A 109 5.84 2.82 -8.40
C GLY A 109 6.90 1.70 -8.43
N PRO A 110 7.56 1.46 -7.29
CA PRO A 110 8.57 0.40 -7.18
C PRO A 110 7.95 -0.97 -7.47
N LYS A 111 8.67 -1.77 -8.26
CA LYS A 111 8.24 -3.14 -8.60
C LYS A 111 8.61 -4.13 -7.49
N GLU A 112 9.70 -3.83 -6.79
CA GLU A 112 10.23 -4.65 -5.70
C GLU A 112 10.28 -3.81 -4.42
N VAL A 113 9.43 -4.15 -3.46
CA VAL A 113 9.39 -3.56 -2.13
C VAL A 113 9.61 -4.68 -1.12
N LYS A 114 10.66 -4.58 -0.31
CA LYS A 114 11.11 -5.66 0.57
C LYS A 114 10.42 -5.64 1.94
N GLY A 115 9.91 -4.51 2.39
CA GLY A 115 9.18 -4.39 3.64
C GLY A 115 7.78 -3.83 3.41
N PHE A 116 7.47 -2.64 3.92
CA PHE A 116 6.12 -2.07 3.86
C PHE A 116 5.87 -1.17 2.64
N TYR A 117 4.59 -1.03 2.29
CA TYR A 117 4.12 -0.14 1.23
C TYR A 117 2.97 0.72 1.75
N ASP A 118 3.20 2.03 1.88
CA ASP A 118 2.20 2.99 2.32
C ASP A 118 1.83 3.94 1.17
N CYS A 119 0.58 3.85 0.70
CA CYS A 119 -0.02 4.78 -0.26
C CYS A 119 -1.31 5.41 0.27
N SER A 120 -1.42 5.49 1.60
CA SER A 120 -2.55 6.12 2.27
C SER A 120 -2.67 7.62 1.95
N PHE A 121 -3.84 8.21 2.19
CA PHE A 121 -4.07 9.65 2.01
C PHE A 121 -3.69 10.14 0.61
N ASN A 122 -4.29 9.53 -0.40
CA ASN A 122 -4.14 9.89 -1.81
C ASN A 122 -5.53 9.98 -2.48
N GLU A 123 -5.57 10.05 -3.81
CA GLU A 123 -6.79 10.07 -4.61
C GLU A 123 -6.94 8.79 -5.45
N LEU A 124 -6.40 7.66 -4.97
CA LEU A 124 -6.37 6.39 -5.70
C LEU A 124 -7.78 5.85 -5.89
N ILE A 125 -8.09 5.42 -7.12
CA ILE A 125 -9.32 4.67 -7.44
C ILE A 125 -9.10 3.16 -7.52
N SER A 126 -7.85 2.73 -7.65
CA SER A 126 -7.40 1.34 -7.68
C SER A 126 -5.96 1.26 -7.17
N ILE A 127 -5.62 0.12 -6.56
CA ILE A 127 -4.25 -0.24 -6.15
C ILE A 127 -3.51 -1.10 -7.20
N LYS A 128 -4.01 -1.14 -8.44
CA LYS A 128 -3.31 -1.77 -9.56
C LYS A 128 -1.90 -1.17 -9.71
N ALA A 129 -0.95 -2.03 -10.08
CA ALA A 129 0.48 -1.76 -10.17
C ALA A 129 1.24 -1.68 -8.84
N SER A 130 0.58 -1.96 -7.70
CA SER A 130 1.28 -2.29 -6.47
C SER A 130 1.96 -3.67 -6.55
N PRO A 131 2.95 -3.96 -5.68
CA PRO A 131 3.57 -5.28 -5.58
C PRO A 131 2.57 -6.39 -5.26
N ARG A 132 2.82 -7.59 -5.80
CA ARG A 132 1.96 -8.77 -5.55
C ARG A 132 2.17 -9.40 -4.18
N THR A 133 3.33 -9.17 -3.56
CA THR A 133 3.71 -9.68 -2.24
C THR A 133 4.35 -8.55 -1.48
N VAL A 134 3.97 -8.39 -0.21
CA VAL A 134 4.47 -7.35 0.69
C VAL A 134 4.82 -8.02 2.01
N LYS A 135 6.09 -7.94 2.42
CA LYS A 135 6.55 -8.59 3.67
C LYS A 135 6.31 -7.73 4.92
N GLY A 136 6.06 -6.44 4.73
CA GLY A 136 5.59 -5.55 5.78
C GLY A 136 4.09 -5.37 5.69
N HIS A 137 3.64 -4.19 6.10
CA HIS A 137 2.24 -3.81 6.00
C HIS A 137 1.94 -3.18 4.64
N PHE A 138 0.68 -3.27 4.24
CA PHE A 138 0.19 -2.55 3.06
C PHE A 138 -0.96 -1.62 3.49
N LYS A 139 -0.74 -0.31 3.35
CA LYS A 139 -1.73 0.72 3.66
C LYS A 139 -2.18 1.41 2.39
N CYS A 140 -3.50 1.40 2.19
CA CYS A 140 -4.16 2.14 1.13
C CYS A 140 -5.42 2.86 1.64
N ASN A 141 -5.50 3.10 2.94
CA ASN A 141 -6.59 3.80 3.58
C ASN A 141 -6.66 5.28 3.17
N ASN A 142 -7.82 5.90 3.38
CA ASN A 142 -8.05 7.30 3.04
C ASN A 142 -7.77 7.60 1.55
N ASN A 143 -8.43 6.82 0.69
CA ASN A 143 -8.38 6.95 -0.76
C ASN A 143 -9.80 6.96 -1.33
N ARG A 144 -9.96 6.73 -2.64
CA ARG A 144 -11.25 6.61 -3.33
C ARG A 144 -11.38 5.24 -4.00
N LEU A 145 -10.80 4.20 -3.39
CA LEU A 145 -10.78 2.86 -3.96
C LEU A 145 -12.19 2.31 -4.06
N THR A 146 -12.53 1.78 -5.24
CA THR A 146 -13.78 1.04 -5.49
C THR A 146 -13.56 -0.47 -5.53
N THR A 147 -12.30 -0.91 -5.65
CA THR A 147 -11.90 -2.30 -5.77
C THR A 147 -10.50 -2.52 -5.19
N LEU A 148 -10.25 -3.74 -4.71
CA LEU A 148 -8.92 -4.20 -4.30
C LEU A 148 -8.19 -4.98 -5.41
N GLU A 149 -8.81 -5.14 -6.58
CA GLU A 149 -8.20 -5.83 -7.72
C GLU A 149 -6.87 -5.22 -8.13
N GLY A 150 -5.92 -6.11 -8.47
CA GLY A 150 -4.57 -5.70 -8.86
C GLY A 150 -3.62 -5.42 -7.68
N GLY A 151 -4.12 -5.53 -6.44
CA GLY A 151 -3.33 -5.40 -5.22
C GLY A 151 -2.46 -6.61 -4.85
N PRO A 152 -1.81 -6.55 -3.66
CA PRO A 152 -1.07 -7.65 -3.08
C PRO A 152 -1.98 -8.84 -2.72
N LYS A 153 -1.43 -10.06 -2.83
CA LYS A 153 -2.11 -11.32 -2.51
C LYS A 153 -1.68 -11.94 -1.18
N SER A 154 -0.48 -11.64 -0.73
CA SER A 154 0.04 -12.06 0.57
C SER A 154 0.68 -10.87 1.27
N ILE A 155 0.27 -10.63 2.51
CA ILE A 155 0.75 -9.58 3.39
C ILE A 155 1.17 -10.23 4.72
N ASP A 156 2.44 -10.07 5.08
CA ASP A 156 3.03 -10.74 6.25
C ASP A 156 2.79 -10.00 7.57
N THR A 157 2.26 -8.78 7.54
CA THR A 157 1.77 -8.09 8.73
C THR A 157 0.31 -7.67 8.54
N TYR A 158 -0.01 -6.37 8.60
CA TYR A 158 -1.39 -5.87 8.52
C TYR A 158 -1.71 -5.23 7.16
N PHE A 159 -2.99 -5.29 6.82
CA PHE A 159 -3.57 -4.69 5.63
C PHE A 159 -4.62 -3.65 6.05
N ASP A 160 -4.45 -2.41 5.59
CA ASP A 160 -5.41 -1.33 5.86
C ASP A 160 -5.98 -0.76 4.57
N CYS A 161 -7.23 -1.11 4.30
CA CYS A 161 -8.04 -0.53 3.22
C CYS A 161 -9.23 0.30 3.75
N SER A 162 -9.17 0.74 5.01
CA SER A 162 -10.22 1.55 5.63
C SER A 162 -10.43 2.89 4.92
N ASN A 163 -11.55 3.56 5.19
CA ASN A 163 -11.81 4.92 4.69
C ASN A 163 -11.70 5.01 3.16
N ASN A 164 -12.47 4.18 2.47
CA ASN A 164 -12.56 4.11 1.03
C ASN A 164 -14.04 4.00 0.60
N ILE A 165 -14.29 3.67 -0.67
CA ILE A 165 -15.65 3.47 -1.19
C ILE A 165 -15.82 2.06 -1.77
N ILE A 166 -15.14 1.08 -1.15
CA ILE A 166 -15.18 -0.33 -1.57
C ILE A 166 -16.53 -0.93 -1.19
N GLU A 167 -17.20 -1.57 -2.15
CA GLU A 167 -18.49 -2.25 -1.95
C GLU A 167 -18.32 -3.75 -1.70
N ARG A 168 -17.24 -4.35 -2.19
CA ARG A 168 -16.92 -5.79 -2.08
C ARG A 168 -15.42 -5.98 -1.90
N LEU A 169 -15.01 -6.90 -1.04
CA LEU A 169 -13.58 -7.17 -0.76
C LEU A 169 -12.90 -8.07 -1.81
N ILE A 170 -13.67 -8.55 -2.79
CA ILE A 170 -13.17 -9.34 -3.93
C ILE A 170 -11.95 -8.67 -4.57
N GLY A 171 -10.96 -9.51 -4.89
CA GLY A 171 -9.71 -9.06 -5.50
C GLY A 171 -8.64 -8.64 -4.50
N GLY A 172 -8.98 -8.55 -3.21
CA GLY A 172 -8.06 -8.28 -2.10
C GLY A 172 -7.02 -9.37 -1.81
N PRO A 173 -6.29 -9.24 -0.70
CA PRO A 173 -5.30 -10.22 -0.27
C PRO A 173 -5.98 -11.54 0.10
N ILE A 174 -5.30 -12.65 -0.17
CA ILE A 174 -5.75 -14.00 0.20
C ILE A 174 -5.32 -14.31 1.63
N SER A 175 -4.12 -13.86 2.03
CA SER A 175 -3.57 -14.07 3.37
C SER A 175 -3.04 -12.75 3.94
N VAL A 176 -3.46 -12.44 5.17
CA VAL A 176 -2.96 -11.34 6.01
C VAL A 176 -2.57 -11.94 7.36
N LYS A 177 -1.29 -11.86 7.75
CA LYS A 177 -0.81 -12.55 8.96
C LYS A 177 -1.15 -11.84 10.26
N GLU A 178 -1.42 -10.54 10.22
CA GLU A 178 -1.88 -9.76 11.37
C GLU A 178 -3.27 -9.17 11.08
N ASP A 179 -3.48 -7.88 11.32
CA ASP A 179 -4.79 -7.24 11.26
C ASP A 179 -5.24 -6.94 9.81
N TYR A 180 -6.53 -7.14 9.54
CA TYR A 180 -7.22 -6.71 8.32
C TYR A 180 -8.19 -5.60 8.70
N LEU A 181 -7.91 -4.37 8.27
CA LEU A 181 -8.76 -3.20 8.52
C LEU A 181 -9.52 -2.83 7.25
N CYS A 182 -10.85 -2.96 7.28
CA CYS A 182 -11.73 -2.63 6.17
C CYS A 182 -12.92 -1.74 6.55
N HIS A 183 -12.93 -1.21 7.77
CA HIS A 183 -13.95 -0.29 8.27
C HIS A 183 -14.01 1.02 7.46
N THR A 184 -15.11 1.75 7.61
CA THR A 184 -15.40 2.98 6.87
C THR A 184 -15.31 2.80 5.35
N ASN A 185 -16.03 1.79 4.86
CA ASN A 185 -16.23 1.52 3.43
C ASN A 185 -17.74 1.50 3.10
N ARG A 186 -18.12 1.04 1.90
CA ARG A 186 -19.52 0.85 1.48
C ARG A 186 -19.91 -0.63 1.45
N LEU A 187 -19.25 -1.43 2.29
CA LEU A 187 -19.48 -2.87 2.37
C LEU A 187 -20.90 -3.16 2.86
N THR A 188 -21.57 -4.11 2.22
CA THR A 188 -22.85 -4.66 2.69
C THR A 188 -22.68 -6.01 3.39
N ASP A 189 -21.59 -6.69 3.08
CA ASP A 189 -21.17 -7.98 3.63
C ASP A 189 -19.64 -8.06 3.60
N LEU A 190 -19.08 -9.20 4.00
CA LEU A 190 -17.65 -9.47 3.99
C LEU A 190 -17.26 -10.50 2.94
N ASP A 191 -18.05 -10.63 1.87
CA ASP A 191 -17.75 -11.54 0.78
C ASP A 191 -16.46 -11.13 0.07
N GLY A 192 -15.57 -12.10 -0.12
CA GLY A 192 -14.23 -11.89 -0.67
C GLY A 192 -13.20 -11.29 0.30
N VAL A 193 -13.44 -11.33 1.62
CA VAL A 193 -12.40 -11.08 2.63
C VAL A 193 -11.23 -12.07 2.48
N ALA A 194 -10.10 -11.84 3.15
CA ALA A 194 -8.99 -12.80 3.12
C ALA A 194 -9.39 -14.18 3.67
N ASP A 195 -8.85 -15.25 3.06
CA ASP A 195 -9.01 -16.64 3.52
C ASP A 195 -8.26 -16.91 4.82
N GLU A 196 -7.21 -16.12 5.10
CA GLU A 196 -6.43 -16.19 6.34
C GLU A 196 -6.23 -14.78 6.89
N ILE A 197 -6.71 -14.55 8.12
CA ILE A 197 -6.44 -13.36 8.93
C ILE A 197 -5.89 -13.84 10.28
N GLY A 198 -4.60 -13.62 10.51
CA GLY A 198 -3.92 -14.09 11.73
C GLY A 198 -4.16 -13.19 12.95
N GLY A 199 -4.34 -11.89 12.74
CA GLY A 199 -4.70 -10.89 13.75
C GLY A 199 -6.20 -10.67 13.82
N ASP A 200 -6.62 -9.42 13.92
CA ASP A 200 -8.02 -9.04 13.98
C ASP A 200 -8.60 -8.60 12.63
N LEU A 201 -9.87 -8.93 12.39
CA LEU A 201 -10.68 -8.29 11.35
C LEU A 201 -11.40 -7.08 11.95
N VAL A 202 -11.16 -5.90 11.39
CA VAL A 202 -11.77 -4.63 11.80
C VAL A 202 -12.71 -4.13 10.71
N THR A 203 -14.01 -4.08 10.99
CA THR A 203 -15.05 -3.78 10.01
C THR A 203 -16.29 -3.12 10.63
N ASP A 204 -17.05 -2.39 9.82
CA ASP A 204 -18.36 -1.84 10.23
C ASP A 204 -19.46 -2.92 10.24
N ILE A 205 -19.20 -4.08 9.62
CA ILE A 205 -20.16 -5.17 9.53
C ILE A 205 -20.28 -5.90 10.88
N LYS A 206 -21.50 -5.93 11.41
CA LYS A 206 -21.82 -6.70 12.59
C LYS A 206 -21.97 -8.18 12.25
N LEU A 207 -21.21 -9.04 12.92
CA LEU A 207 -21.28 -10.50 12.85
C LEU A 207 -21.91 -11.07 14.12
N ASN A 208 -22.52 -12.24 14.01
CA ASN A 208 -23.13 -12.94 15.14
C ASN A 208 -22.09 -13.81 15.89
N ILE A 209 -20.97 -13.19 16.24
CA ILE A 209 -19.86 -13.78 17.02
C ILE A 209 -19.36 -12.75 18.04
N THR A 210 -18.49 -13.18 18.96
CA THR A 210 -17.91 -12.27 19.95
C THR A 210 -17.04 -11.22 19.28
N SER A 211 -17.23 -9.96 19.66
CA SER A 211 -16.50 -8.81 19.13
C SER A 211 -16.16 -7.81 20.22
N LYS A 212 -15.11 -7.03 20.02
CA LYS A 212 -14.93 -5.75 20.72
C LYS A 212 -15.50 -4.65 19.83
N PHE A 213 -16.38 -3.82 20.38
CA PHE A 213 -16.95 -2.67 19.66
C PHE A 213 -16.17 -1.42 20.06
N GLU A 214 -15.71 -0.65 19.07
CA GLU A 214 -15.01 0.62 19.27
C GLU A 214 -15.98 1.77 19.01
N GLU A 215 -16.31 2.52 20.07
CA GLU A 215 -17.37 3.54 20.03
C GLU A 215 -16.99 4.74 19.15
N ASP A 216 -15.73 5.20 19.24
CA ASP A 216 -15.27 6.43 18.56
C ASP A 216 -15.27 6.30 17.04
N GLY A 217 -15.08 5.10 16.51
CA GLY A 217 -15.08 4.82 15.08
C GLY A 217 -16.31 4.04 14.56
N GLN A 218 -17.19 3.61 15.46
CA GLN A 218 -18.37 2.78 15.16
C GLN A 218 -18.06 1.51 14.35
N PHE A 219 -17.00 0.80 14.72
CA PHE A 219 -16.61 -0.45 14.07
C PHE A 219 -16.42 -1.59 15.07
N TYR A 220 -16.42 -2.80 14.55
CA TYR A 220 -16.25 -4.04 15.29
C TYR A 220 -14.86 -4.62 15.02
N ARG A 221 -14.27 -5.19 16.07
CA ARG A 221 -13.03 -5.94 16.03
C ARG A 221 -13.32 -7.40 16.41
N TYR A 222 -13.04 -8.29 15.47
CA TYR A 222 -13.18 -9.74 15.64
C TYR A 222 -11.81 -10.39 15.54
N LYS A 223 -11.60 -11.48 16.27
CA LYS A 223 -10.45 -12.34 16.01
C LYS A 223 -10.56 -12.88 14.57
N GLY A 224 -9.56 -12.62 13.75
CA GLY A 224 -9.57 -12.88 12.30
C GLY A 224 -9.95 -14.33 11.96
N SER A 225 -9.28 -15.29 12.58
CA SER A 225 -9.61 -16.73 12.43
C SER A 225 -11.08 -17.08 12.72
N GLU A 226 -11.70 -16.46 13.73
CA GLU A 226 -13.11 -16.71 14.06
C GLU A 226 -14.06 -16.03 13.08
N ALA A 227 -13.73 -14.82 12.64
CA ALA A 227 -14.48 -14.11 11.61
C ALA A 227 -14.44 -14.85 10.28
N VAL A 228 -13.25 -15.23 9.80
CA VAL A 228 -13.06 -16.06 8.59
C VAL A 228 -13.85 -17.37 8.72
N SER A 229 -13.74 -18.07 9.85
CA SER A 229 -14.52 -19.29 10.08
C SER A 229 -16.03 -19.05 10.12
N HIS A 230 -16.50 -17.87 10.53
CA HIS A 230 -17.92 -17.52 10.53
C HIS A 230 -18.44 -17.10 9.15
N ILE A 231 -17.63 -16.40 8.36
CA ILE A 231 -17.96 -15.91 7.01
C ILE A 231 -17.93 -17.06 6.02
N TYR A 232 -16.84 -17.83 6.03
CA TYR A 232 -16.65 -19.03 5.21
C TYR A 232 -17.00 -20.30 5.94
N ARG A 233 -17.74 -20.20 7.05
CA ARG A 233 -18.38 -21.35 7.69
C ARG A 233 -18.96 -22.13 6.53
N PRO A 234 -18.60 -23.42 6.36
CA PRO A 234 -19.24 -24.20 5.33
C PRO A 234 -20.72 -23.96 5.57
N VAL A 235 -21.44 -23.45 4.55
CA VAL A 235 -22.90 -23.44 4.54
C VAL A 235 -23.25 -24.81 5.08
N VAL A 236 -23.70 -24.84 6.34
CA VAL A 236 -23.53 -26.01 7.23
C VAL A 236 -23.94 -27.20 6.42
N ALA A 237 -22.96 -28.08 6.16
CA ALA A 237 -23.01 -29.24 5.27
C ALA A 237 -24.29 -29.25 4.44
N LEU A 238 -24.22 -28.90 3.16
CA LEU A 238 -25.25 -29.18 2.17
C LEU A 238 -25.79 -30.62 2.38
N THR A 239 -26.79 -30.75 3.25
CA THR A 239 -27.27 -32.00 3.85
C THR A 239 -28.68 -32.27 3.35
N ASN A 240 -29.28 -31.27 2.72
CA ASN A 240 -30.54 -31.36 2.01
C ASN A 240 -30.40 -30.67 0.64
N ASN A 241 -31.29 -31.03 -0.27
CA ASN A 241 -31.23 -30.61 -1.66
C ASN A 241 -31.57 -29.12 -1.87
N GLU A 242 -32.30 -28.50 -0.94
CA GLU A 242 -32.68 -27.08 -1.04
C GLU A 242 -31.47 -26.17 -0.81
N ASP A 243 -30.66 -26.45 0.21
CA ASP A 243 -29.44 -25.71 0.49
C ASP A 243 -28.44 -25.86 -0.68
N ILE A 244 -28.39 -27.06 -1.30
CA ILE A 244 -27.51 -27.34 -2.45
C ILE A 244 -27.94 -26.48 -3.63
N GLN A 245 -29.24 -26.45 -3.92
CA GLN A 245 -29.78 -25.67 -5.03
C GLN A 245 -29.60 -24.17 -4.82
N ALA A 246 -29.84 -23.65 -3.60
CA ALA A 246 -29.65 -22.24 -3.28
C ALA A 246 -28.18 -21.80 -3.41
N TRP A 247 -27.23 -22.68 -3.05
CA TRP A 247 -25.81 -22.43 -3.27
C TRP A 247 -25.46 -22.46 -4.77
N LEU A 248 -25.94 -23.45 -5.53
CA LEU A 248 -25.72 -23.53 -6.98
C LEU A 248 -26.26 -22.29 -7.72
N ASP A 249 -27.44 -21.83 -7.34
CA ASP A 249 -28.07 -20.63 -7.92
C ASP A 249 -27.29 -19.36 -7.56
N LYS A 250 -26.77 -19.25 -6.33
CA LYS A 250 -25.94 -18.10 -5.90
C LYS A 250 -24.66 -17.96 -6.74
N PHE A 251 -24.11 -19.06 -7.24
CA PHE A 251 -22.88 -19.09 -8.05
C PHE A 251 -23.13 -19.33 -9.56
N ASP A 252 -24.39 -19.28 -10.00
CA ASP A 252 -24.84 -19.49 -11.40
C ASP A 252 -24.36 -20.83 -12.03
N ILE A 253 -24.28 -21.89 -11.22
CA ILE A 253 -23.87 -23.23 -11.64
C ILE A 253 -25.10 -23.99 -12.15
N LYS A 254 -25.13 -24.32 -13.45
CA LYS A 254 -26.28 -24.96 -14.13
C LYS A 254 -25.98 -26.38 -14.58
N GLY A 255 -27.03 -27.20 -14.72
CA GLY A 255 -26.94 -28.56 -15.27
C GLY A 255 -26.56 -29.65 -14.26
N THR A 256 -26.56 -29.32 -12.97
CA THR A 256 -26.35 -30.26 -11.87
C THR A 256 -27.65 -30.96 -11.48
N THR A 257 -27.57 -32.25 -11.14
CA THR A 257 -28.67 -33.03 -10.54
C THR A 257 -28.28 -33.30 -9.09
N ILE A 258 -29.17 -32.97 -8.15
CA ILE A 258 -28.95 -33.12 -6.70
C ILE A 258 -29.65 -34.39 -6.21
#